data_AF-A0A9P0A5C7-F1
#
_entry.id   AF-A0A9P0A5C7-F1
#
_cell.length_a   1.000
_cell.length_b   1.000
_cell.length_c   1.000
_cell.angle_alpha   90.00
_cell.angle_beta   90.00
_cell.angle_gamma   90.00
#
_symmetry.space_group_name_H-M   'P 1'
#
loop_
_entity.id
_entity.type
_entity.pdbx_description
1 polymer ?
#
loop_
_entity_poly.entity_id
_entity_poly.type
_entity_poly.pdbx_seq_one_letter_code
_entity_poly.pdbx_strand_id
1 'polypeptide(L)'
;MVVKTVPYKVLTHKQIVLSLFKRAMRHCEEHHYMEPHHTRYAQVLMRARFDENKNVADPAKAKQLVKDAEAELHEYAHPIPIIWFDSPKGIGYERYLHYPDAVLDYWHPLEKAMYPEYFARREQRKKEYIEWYDKKYGKPTEKDSSPDISLNMDFQSPFITYGNLRIFIFLVENIKCSCGFKRRKSYHHITNCDQF
;
A
#
# COMPACT_ATOMS: atom_id res chain seq x y z
N MET A 1 14.90 -0.84 7.18
CA MET A 1 13.53 -1.38 7.36
C MET A 1 12.95 -1.85 6.03
N VAL A 2 12.87 -3.17 5.82
CA VAL A 2 12.23 -3.79 4.65
C VAL A 2 10.72 -3.56 4.75
N VAL A 3 10.10 -2.95 3.74
CA VAL A 3 8.63 -2.92 3.64
C VAL A 3 8.19 -4.37 3.47
N LYS A 4 7.70 -4.99 4.54
CA LYS A 4 7.15 -6.35 4.49
C LYS A 4 5.76 -6.25 3.86
N THR A 5 5.70 -6.22 2.53
CA THR A 5 4.45 -6.45 1.81
C THR A 5 4.06 -7.91 2.03
N VAL A 6 2.80 -8.16 2.40
CA VAL A 6 2.26 -9.53 2.42
C VAL A 6 2.23 -9.99 0.95
N PRO A 7 3.06 -10.97 0.55
CA PRO A 7 3.09 -11.34 -0.85
C PRO A 7 1.80 -12.10 -1.17
N TYR A 8 1.07 -11.66 -2.22
CA TYR A 8 -0.13 -12.35 -2.71
C TYR A 8 0.14 -13.82 -3.09
N LYS A 9 1.42 -14.16 -3.35
CA LYS A 9 1.90 -15.51 -3.69
C LYS A 9 3.20 -15.83 -2.96
N VAL A 10 3.37 -17.09 -2.55
CA VAL A 10 4.64 -17.59 -1.97
C VAL A 10 5.76 -17.47 -3.01
N LEU A 11 6.86 -16.82 -2.64
CA LEU A 11 8.00 -16.63 -3.54
C LEU A 11 8.69 -17.96 -3.85
N THR A 12 9.01 -18.16 -5.12
CA THR A 12 9.83 -19.29 -5.57
C THR A 12 11.31 -19.06 -5.21
N HIS A 13 12.08 -20.14 -5.05
CA HIS A 13 13.52 -20.04 -4.77
C HIS A 13 14.28 -19.18 -5.80
N LYS A 14 13.93 -19.33 -7.09
CA LYS A 14 14.47 -18.50 -8.18
C LYS A 14 14.22 -17.01 -7.95
N GLN A 15 13.01 -16.62 -7.57
CA GLN A 15 12.66 -15.21 -7.32
C GLN A 15 13.43 -14.65 -6.12
N ILE A 16 13.62 -15.45 -5.07
CA ILE A 16 14.42 -15.06 -3.90
C ILE A 16 15.87 -14.78 -4.32
N VAL A 17 16.49 -15.71 -5.06
CA VAL A 17 17.87 -15.55 -5.57
C VAL A 17 17.99 -14.33 -6.49
N LEU A 18 17.03 -14.10 -7.39
CA LEU A 18 17.04 -12.93 -8.27
C LEU A 18 16.87 -11.61 -7.50
N SER A 19 16.04 -11.60 -6.46
CA SER A 19 15.90 -10.44 -5.57
C SER A 19 17.19 -10.14 -4.82
N LEU A 20 17.83 -11.18 -4.26
CA LEU A 20 19.13 -11.09 -3.61
C LEU A 20 20.21 -10.55 -4.56
N PHE A 21 20.29 -11.11 -5.77
CA PHE A 21 21.24 -10.67 -6.81
C PHE A 21 21.03 -9.19 -7.17
N LYS A 22 19.78 -8.77 -7.40
CA LYS A 22 19.46 -7.37 -7.71
C LYS A 22 19.90 -6.44 -6.58
N ARG A 23 19.67 -6.82 -5.32
CA ARG A 23 20.09 -6.06 -4.15
C ARG A 23 21.62 -5.97 -4.06
N ALA A 24 22.32 -7.08 -4.25
CA ALA A 24 23.78 -7.11 -4.26
C ALA A 24 24.38 -6.17 -5.32
N MET A 25 23.81 -6.16 -6.54
CA MET A 25 24.26 -5.25 -7.60
C MET A 25 24.04 -3.78 -7.25
N ARG A 26 22.92 -3.42 -6.58
CA ARG A 26 22.69 -2.06 -6.09
C ARG A 26 23.67 -1.67 -4.99
N HIS A 27 24.02 -2.58 -4.09
CA HIS A 27 25.06 -2.31 -3.10
C HIS A 27 26.44 -2.06 -3.73
N CYS A 28 26.79 -2.76 -4.82
CA CYS A 28 28.03 -2.43 -5.56
C CYS A 28 28.02 -0.99 -6.10
N GLU A 29 26.88 -0.54 -6.63
CA GLU A 29 26.69 0.84 -7.11
C GLU A 29 26.76 1.87 -5.98
N GLU A 30 26.18 1.54 -4.81
CA GLU A 30 26.19 2.40 -3.63
C GLU A 30 27.61 2.59 -3.06
N HIS A 31 28.40 1.52 -2.97
CA HIS A 31 29.75 1.59 -2.41
C HIS A 31 30.75 2.27 -3.36
N HIS A 32 30.59 2.08 -4.67
CA HIS A 32 31.49 2.62 -5.69
C HIS A 32 30.85 3.76 -6.49
N TYR A 33 29.95 4.53 -5.87
CA TYR A 33 29.11 5.52 -6.56
C TYR A 33 29.89 6.61 -7.31
N MET A 34 31.10 6.94 -6.87
CA MET A 34 31.96 7.96 -7.50
C MET A 34 32.67 7.45 -8.75
N GLU A 35 32.85 6.14 -8.90
CA GLU A 35 33.74 5.54 -9.89
C GLU A 35 33.03 4.43 -10.66
N PRO A 36 32.51 4.73 -11.87
CA PRO A 36 31.74 3.77 -12.66
C PRO A 36 32.53 2.51 -13.04
N HIS A 37 33.84 2.62 -13.23
CA HIS A 37 34.69 1.49 -13.59
C HIS A 37 34.87 0.48 -12.43
N HIS A 38 35.04 0.97 -11.20
CA HIS A 38 35.06 0.11 -10.00
C HIS A 38 33.69 -0.54 -9.77
N THR A 39 32.61 0.20 -9.96
CA THR A 39 31.25 -0.36 -9.91
C THR A 39 31.10 -1.53 -10.87
N ARG A 40 31.52 -1.36 -12.14
CA ARG A 40 31.40 -2.43 -13.14
C ARG A 40 32.30 -3.63 -12.83
N TYR A 41 33.52 -3.38 -12.38
CA TYR A 41 34.43 -4.44 -11.97
C TYR A 41 33.84 -5.27 -10.81
N ALA A 42 33.35 -4.61 -9.76
CA ALA A 42 32.70 -5.27 -8.63
C ALA A 42 31.44 -6.06 -9.04
N GLN A 43 30.61 -5.50 -9.94
CA GLN A 43 29.43 -6.18 -10.47
C GLN A 43 29.79 -7.48 -11.21
N VAL A 44 30.86 -7.47 -12.02
CA VAL A 44 31.33 -8.66 -12.75
C VAL A 44 31.85 -9.73 -11.79
N LEU A 45 32.63 -9.35 -10.78
CA LEU A 45 33.10 -10.29 -9.75
C LEU A 45 31.94 -10.92 -8.96
N MET A 46 30.97 -10.11 -8.56
CA MET A 46 29.78 -10.61 -7.89
C MET A 46 28.97 -11.54 -8.80
N ARG A 47 28.86 -11.22 -10.09
CA ARG A 47 28.20 -12.11 -11.05
C ARG A 47 28.90 -13.48 -11.13
N ALA A 48 30.24 -13.50 -11.19
CA ALA A 48 31.02 -14.74 -11.19
C ALA A 48 30.73 -15.61 -9.95
N ARG A 49 30.70 -15.02 -8.74
CA ARG A 49 30.35 -15.74 -7.49
C ARG A 49 28.96 -16.39 -7.54
N PHE A 50 27.98 -15.72 -8.14
CA PHE A 50 26.63 -16.28 -8.31
C PHE A 50 26.61 -17.39 -9.37
N ASP A 51 27.38 -17.26 -10.45
CA ASP A 51 27.44 -18.26 -11.51
C ASP A 51 28.17 -19.55 -11.07
N GLU A 52 29.18 -19.44 -10.19
CA GLU A 52 29.83 -20.60 -9.52
C GLU A 52 28.82 -21.46 -8.74
N ASN A 53 27.84 -20.82 -8.09
CA ASN A 53 26.84 -21.47 -7.24
C ASN A 53 25.51 -21.76 -7.97
N LYS A 54 25.48 -21.66 -9.30
CA LYS A 54 24.25 -21.81 -10.11
C LYS A 54 23.71 -23.25 -10.13
N ASN A 55 24.60 -24.24 -10.14
CA ASN A 55 24.28 -25.66 -10.36
C ASN A 55 24.32 -26.49 -9.07
N VAL A 56 23.76 -25.97 -7.97
CA VAL A 56 23.66 -26.73 -6.71
C VAL A 56 22.42 -27.63 -6.76
N ALA A 57 22.63 -28.95 -6.74
CA ALA A 57 21.54 -29.94 -6.83
C ALA A 57 20.73 -30.06 -5.54
N ASP A 58 21.36 -29.92 -4.37
CA ASP A 58 20.69 -30.07 -3.07
C ASP A 58 19.91 -28.79 -2.66
N PRO A 59 18.58 -28.86 -2.49
CA PRO A 59 17.78 -27.72 -2.07
C PRO A 59 18.05 -27.25 -0.64
N ALA A 60 18.53 -28.12 0.27
CA ALA A 60 18.84 -27.73 1.64
C ALA A 60 20.09 -26.83 1.66
N LYS A 61 21.15 -27.26 0.98
CA LYS A 61 22.36 -26.45 0.77
C LYS A 61 22.06 -25.12 0.05
N ALA A 62 21.22 -25.13 -0.98
CA ALA A 62 20.84 -23.90 -1.68
C ALA A 62 20.18 -22.87 -0.75
N LYS A 63 19.31 -23.32 0.15
CA LYS A 63 18.68 -22.45 1.16
C LYS A 63 19.68 -21.94 2.20
N GLN A 64 20.66 -22.75 2.59
CA GLN A 64 21.73 -22.30 3.49
C GLN A 64 22.56 -21.20 2.82
N LEU A 65 23.00 -21.41 1.58
CA LEU A 65 23.75 -20.39 0.82
C LEU A 65 23.00 -19.07 0.69
N VAL A 66 21.68 -19.11 0.46
CA VAL A 66 20.87 -17.88 0.42
C VAL A 66 20.84 -17.18 1.79
N LYS A 67 20.71 -17.93 2.89
CA LYS A 67 20.74 -17.34 4.24
C LYS A 67 22.10 -16.72 4.57
N ASP A 68 23.17 -17.42 4.24
CA ASP A 68 24.53 -16.95 4.48
C ASP A 68 24.81 -15.69 3.66
N ALA A 69 24.41 -15.68 2.37
CA ALA A 69 24.53 -14.50 1.51
C ALA A 69 23.64 -13.33 1.95
N GLU A 70 22.46 -13.59 2.54
CA GLU A 70 21.63 -12.54 3.14
C GLU A 70 22.28 -11.93 4.38
N ALA A 71 23.00 -12.73 5.18
CA ALA A 71 23.77 -12.25 6.32
C ALA A 71 24.96 -11.41 5.86
N GLU A 72 25.76 -11.90 4.90
CA GLU A 72 26.86 -11.14 4.29
C GLU A 72 26.36 -9.79 3.76
N LEU A 73 25.28 -9.80 2.97
CA LEU A 73 24.73 -8.58 2.38
C LEU A 73 24.18 -7.61 3.44
N HIS A 74 23.75 -8.11 4.58
CA HIS A 74 23.31 -7.26 5.70
C HIS A 74 24.49 -6.58 6.39
N GLU A 75 25.60 -7.28 6.59
CA GLU A 75 26.83 -6.74 7.17
C GLU A 75 27.47 -5.68 6.26
N TYR A 76 27.46 -5.93 4.95
CA TYR A 76 27.95 -4.99 3.94
C TYR A 76 26.91 -3.94 3.50
N ALA A 77 25.82 -3.74 4.25
CA ALA A 77 24.80 -2.78 3.87
C ALA A 77 25.30 -1.34 4.01
N HIS A 78 25.21 -0.56 2.93
CA HIS A 78 25.61 0.84 2.95
C HIS A 78 24.66 1.66 3.85
N PRO A 79 25.17 2.54 4.73
CA PRO A 79 24.34 3.31 5.68
C PRO A 79 23.36 4.27 5.00
N ILE A 80 23.71 4.82 3.83
CA ILE A 80 22.91 5.81 3.10
C ILE A 80 22.66 5.33 1.66
N PRO A 81 21.79 4.33 1.46
CA PRO A 81 21.61 3.72 0.14
C PRO A 81 21.08 4.73 -0.88
N ILE A 82 21.41 4.51 -2.15
CA ILE A 82 20.92 5.32 -3.27
C ILE A 82 19.50 4.88 -3.59
N ILE A 83 18.54 5.76 -3.30
CA ILE A 83 17.11 5.51 -3.55
C ILE A 83 16.66 6.40 -4.71
N TRP A 84 15.94 5.81 -5.66
CA TRP A 84 15.39 6.57 -6.79
C TRP A 84 14.36 7.60 -6.32
N PHE A 85 14.30 8.72 -7.03
CA PHE A 85 13.50 9.89 -6.66
C PHE A 85 12.04 9.57 -6.31
N ASP A 86 11.33 8.86 -7.19
CA ASP A 86 9.91 8.49 -7.01
C ASP A 86 9.70 7.14 -6.30
N SER A 87 10.78 6.40 -6.01
CA SER A 87 10.65 5.13 -5.30
C SER A 87 10.27 5.35 -3.84
N PRO A 88 9.68 4.35 -3.15
CA PRO A 88 9.42 4.42 -1.72
C PRO A 88 10.66 4.87 -0.95
N LYS A 89 10.52 5.89 -0.10
CA LYS A 89 11.59 6.56 0.67
C LYS A 89 12.55 7.44 -0.15
N GLY A 90 12.27 7.65 -1.43
CA GLY A 90 12.93 8.66 -2.25
C GLY A 90 12.49 10.07 -1.85
N ILE A 91 13.24 11.07 -2.31
CA ILE A 91 13.01 12.50 -2.00
C ILE A 91 11.71 13.03 -2.65
N GLY A 92 11.25 12.39 -3.73
CA GLY A 92 10.02 12.71 -4.45
C GLY A 92 8.84 11.81 -4.08
N TYR A 93 9.04 10.82 -3.22
CA TYR A 93 7.99 9.84 -2.90
C TYR A 93 6.77 10.53 -2.28
N GLU A 94 5.60 10.31 -2.88
CA GLU A 94 4.32 10.90 -2.46
C GLU A 94 4.33 12.44 -2.36
N ARG A 95 5.23 13.11 -3.11
CA ARG A 95 5.29 14.58 -3.16
C ARG A 95 4.00 15.18 -3.72
N TYR A 96 3.40 14.53 -4.71
CA TYR A 96 2.16 14.95 -5.34
C TYR A 96 1.01 14.11 -4.82
N LEU A 97 0.00 14.76 -4.25
CA LEU A 97 -1.25 14.09 -3.90
C LEU A 97 -2.10 13.88 -5.16
N HIS A 98 -2.61 12.67 -5.33
CA HIS A 98 -3.62 12.37 -6.33
C HIS A 98 -5.00 12.49 -5.70
N TYR A 99 -5.80 13.44 -6.18
CA TYR A 99 -7.19 13.59 -5.75
C TYR A 99 -8.09 12.61 -6.52
N PRO A 100 -9.04 11.93 -5.86
CA PRO A 100 -9.93 11.00 -6.55
C PRO A 100 -10.85 11.72 -7.53
N ASP A 101 -11.11 11.10 -8.69
CA ASP A 101 -11.94 11.69 -9.76
C ASP A 101 -13.36 12.06 -9.28
N ALA A 102 -13.90 11.30 -8.31
CA ALA A 102 -15.22 11.53 -7.72
C ALA A 102 -15.41 12.97 -7.19
N VAL A 103 -14.32 13.68 -6.88
CA VAL A 103 -14.40 15.04 -6.34
C VAL A 103 -14.96 16.04 -7.35
N LEU A 104 -14.76 15.79 -8.64
CA LEU A 104 -15.32 16.61 -9.72
C LEU A 104 -16.86 16.55 -9.80
N ASP A 105 -17.49 15.58 -9.13
CA ASP A 105 -18.95 15.49 -9.10
C ASP A 105 -19.58 16.49 -8.14
N TYR A 106 -18.85 16.94 -7.13
CA TYR A 106 -19.31 17.95 -6.17
C TYR A 106 -19.19 19.40 -6.68
N TRP A 107 -18.60 19.63 -7.86
CA TRP A 107 -18.45 20.97 -8.43
C TRP A 107 -19.80 21.63 -8.72
N HIS A 108 -19.85 22.96 -8.55
CA HIS A 108 -21.07 23.72 -8.83
C HIS A 108 -21.41 23.66 -10.34
N PRO A 109 -22.69 23.59 -10.75
CA PRO A 109 -23.05 23.49 -12.16
C PRO A 109 -22.46 24.59 -13.06
N LEU A 110 -22.28 25.81 -12.51
CA LEU A 110 -21.64 26.91 -13.23
C LEU A 110 -20.15 26.61 -13.55
N GLU A 111 -19.42 25.99 -12.63
CA GLU A 111 -18.01 25.60 -12.85
C GLU A 111 -17.91 24.46 -13.88
N LYS A 112 -18.88 23.54 -13.85
CA LYS A 112 -18.98 22.46 -14.85
C LYS A 112 -19.30 23.00 -16.24
N ALA A 113 -20.16 24.02 -16.32
CA ALA A 113 -20.55 24.65 -17.59
C ALA A 113 -19.37 25.31 -18.31
N MET A 114 -18.28 25.64 -17.60
CA MET A 114 -17.05 26.14 -18.20
C MET A 114 -16.32 25.09 -19.07
N TYR A 115 -16.54 23.79 -18.80
CA TYR A 115 -15.86 22.69 -19.48
C TYR A 115 -16.84 21.65 -20.08
N PRO A 116 -17.73 22.05 -21.01
CA PRO A 116 -18.83 21.21 -21.47
C PRO A 116 -18.35 19.90 -22.14
N GLU A 117 -17.33 19.97 -22.99
CA GLU A 117 -16.80 18.80 -23.70
C GLU A 117 -16.12 17.77 -22.77
N TYR A 118 -15.49 18.24 -21.69
CA TYR A 118 -14.85 17.36 -20.71
C TYR A 118 -15.90 16.58 -19.92
N PHE A 119 -16.92 17.27 -19.40
CA PHE A 119 -17.99 16.63 -18.63
C PHE A 119 -18.86 15.71 -19.50
N ALA A 120 -19.12 16.06 -20.77
CA ALA A 120 -19.83 15.17 -21.70
C ALA A 120 -19.11 13.82 -21.90
N ARG A 121 -17.79 13.85 -22.14
CA ARG A 121 -16.97 12.63 -22.24
C ARG A 121 -16.88 11.86 -20.93
N ARG A 122 -16.85 12.57 -19.80
CA ARG A 122 -16.80 11.94 -18.47
C ARG A 122 -18.09 11.16 -18.16
N GLU A 123 -19.25 11.73 -18.46
CA GLU A 123 -20.54 11.04 -18.29
C GLU A 123 -20.69 9.82 -19.20
N GLN A 124 -20.12 9.85 -20.41
CA GLN A 124 -20.02 8.65 -21.26
C GLN A 124 -19.20 7.55 -20.58
N ARG A 125 -17.99 7.87 -20.09
CA ARG A 125 -17.13 6.89 -19.40
C ARG A 125 -17.74 6.32 -18.12
N LYS A 126 -18.54 7.11 -17.39
CA LYS A 126 -19.28 6.62 -16.22
C LYS A 126 -20.31 5.55 -16.60
N LYS A 127 -21.04 5.77 -17.70
CA LYS A 127 -22.00 4.78 -18.23
C LYS A 127 -21.29 3.50 -18.67
N GLU A 128 -20.21 3.64 -19.43
CA GLU A 128 -19.36 2.51 -19.86
C GLU A 128 -18.85 1.70 -18.66
N TYR A 129 -18.45 2.38 -17.57
CA TYR A 129 -18.00 1.72 -16.35
C TYR A 129 -19.11 0.93 -15.66
N ILE A 130 -20.32 1.48 -15.58
CA ILE A 130 -21.49 0.79 -15.00
C ILE A 130 -21.84 -0.45 -15.83
N GLU A 131 -21.89 -0.32 -17.16
CA GLU A 131 -22.15 -1.44 -18.07
C GLU A 131 -21.07 -2.53 -17.94
N TRP A 132 -19.80 -2.14 -17.85
CA TRP A 132 -18.69 -3.07 -17.61
C TRP A 132 -18.79 -3.76 -16.24
N TYR A 133 -19.17 -3.03 -15.20
CA TYR A 133 -19.31 -3.54 -13.84
C TYR A 133 -20.45 -4.56 -13.75
N ASP A 134 -21.62 -4.22 -14.27
CA ASP A 134 -22.81 -5.10 -14.34
C ASP A 134 -22.49 -6.38 -15.11
N LYS A 135 -21.71 -6.28 -16.18
CA LYS A 135 -21.26 -7.43 -16.96
C LYS A 135 -20.27 -8.32 -16.19
N LYS A 136 -19.35 -7.74 -15.42
CA LYS A 136 -18.29 -8.48 -14.73
C LYS A 136 -18.77 -9.18 -13.46
N TYR A 137 -19.62 -8.50 -12.67
CA TYR A 137 -20.02 -8.98 -11.34
C TYR A 137 -21.51 -9.31 -11.23
N GLY A 138 -22.32 -8.98 -12.23
CA GLY A 138 -23.77 -9.14 -12.18
C GLY A 138 -24.46 -8.06 -11.34
N LYS A 139 -25.79 -7.99 -11.43
CA LYS A 139 -26.58 -7.09 -10.58
C LYS A 139 -26.75 -7.73 -9.19
N PRO A 140 -26.65 -6.93 -8.11
CA PRO A 140 -26.86 -7.44 -6.76
C PRO A 140 -28.24 -8.08 -6.65
N THR A 141 -28.32 -9.24 -6.00
CA THR A 141 -29.58 -9.93 -5.78
C THR A 141 -30.26 -9.37 -4.52
N GLU A 142 -31.57 -9.52 -4.39
CA GLU A 142 -32.34 -9.08 -3.21
C GLU A 142 -31.83 -9.68 -1.87
N LYS A 143 -30.98 -10.70 -1.93
CA LYS A 143 -30.37 -11.34 -0.75
C LYS A 143 -29.13 -10.59 -0.23
N ASP A 144 -28.56 -9.70 -1.04
CA ASP A 144 -27.35 -8.92 -0.71
C ASP A 144 -27.67 -7.55 -0.12
N SER A 145 -28.94 -7.11 -0.16
CA SER A 145 -29.40 -5.93 0.55
C SER A 145 -29.51 -6.25 2.05
N SER A 146 -28.39 -6.10 2.77
CA SER A 146 -28.44 -5.93 4.22
C SER A 146 -29.41 -4.78 4.53
N PRO A 147 -30.34 -4.93 5.49
CA PRO A 147 -31.32 -3.88 5.79
C PRO A 147 -30.58 -2.58 6.12
N ASP A 148 -30.92 -1.52 5.40
CA ASP A 148 -30.41 -0.17 5.60
C ASP A 148 -30.47 0.18 7.10
N ILE A 149 -29.31 0.32 7.72
CA ILE A 149 -29.21 1.17 8.91
C ILE A 149 -29.24 2.57 8.35
N SER A 150 -30.45 3.13 8.22
CA SER A 150 -30.65 4.55 8.00
C SER A 150 -29.95 5.32 9.12
N LEU A 151 -28.72 5.74 8.87
CA LEU A 151 -28.15 6.87 9.58
C LEU A 151 -28.98 8.08 9.13
N ASN A 152 -30.05 8.35 9.87
CA ASN A 152 -30.65 9.68 9.93
C ASN A 152 -29.51 10.64 10.30
N MET A 153 -28.87 11.22 9.30
CA MET A 153 -28.00 12.38 9.45
C MET A 153 -28.89 13.60 9.64
N ASP A 154 -29.67 13.60 10.72
CA ASP A 154 -30.20 14.82 11.30
C ASP A 154 -29.02 15.50 12.02
N PHE A 155 -28.09 16.07 11.25
CA PHE A 155 -27.07 16.97 11.78
C PHE A 155 -27.75 18.32 12.06
N GLN A 156 -28.63 18.32 13.06
CA GLN A 156 -29.08 19.55 13.70
C GLN A 156 -27.87 20.07 14.48
N SER A 157 -27.09 20.94 13.86
CA SER A 157 -25.98 21.60 14.55
C SER A 157 -26.53 22.33 15.79
N PRO A 158 -26.08 22.04 17.02
CA PRO A 158 -26.40 22.91 18.13
C PRO A 158 -25.57 24.17 17.96
N PHE A 159 -26.20 25.21 17.45
CA PHE A 159 -25.73 26.59 17.53
C PHE A 159 -25.67 26.94 19.03
N ILE A 160 -24.50 26.73 19.66
CA ILE A 160 -24.27 27.08 21.06
C ILE A 160 -24.25 28.61 21.14
N THR A 161 -25.40 29.19 21.47
CA THR A 161 -25.47 30.55 21.97
C THR A 161 -24.92 30.55 23.40
N TYR A 162 -23.80 31.21 23.61
CA TYR A 162 -23.32 31.53 24.95
C TYR A 162 -24.29 32.54 25.56
N GLY A 163 -25.10 32.09 26.52
CA GLY A 163 -26.09 32.92 27.18
C GLY A 163 -26.63 32.28 28.46
N ASN A 164 -26.06 32.71 29.58
CA ASN A 164 -26.62 32.71 30.93
C ASN A 164 -26.67 31.39 31.74
N LEU A 165 -26.01 31.49 32.89
CA LEU A 165 -26.04 30.64 34.08
C LEU A 165 -27.30 29.77 34.26
N ARG A 166 -27.09 28.48 34.57
CA ARG A 166 -27.39 27.95 35.91
C ARG A 166 -26.81 26.56 36.14
N ILE A 167 -26.22 26.46 37.32
CA ILE A 167 -25.64 25.30 38.02
C ILE A 167 -26.67 24.17 38.13
N PHE A 168 -26.27 22.94 37.79
CA PHE A 168 -26.71 21.76 38.55
C PHE A 168 -25.53 20.81 38.73
N ILE A 169 -25.11 20.72 40.00
CA ILE A 169 -24.15 19.78 40.54
C ILE A 169 -24.74 18.37 40.40
N PHE A 170 -23.96 17.42 39.88
CA PHE A 170 -23.93 16.09 40.47
C PHE A 170 -22.51 15.53 40.41
N LEU A 171 -21.94 15.41 41.60
CA LEU A 171 -20.65 14.81 41.88
C LEU A 171 -20.78 13.28 41.74
N VAL A 172 -19.88 12.71 40.95
CA VAL A 172 -19.18 11.42 41.16
C VAL A 172 -19.88 10.39 42.05
N GLU A 173 -20.25 9.24 41.46
CA GLU A 173 -20.09 7.97 42.14
C GLU A 173 -19.38 6.93 41.25
N ASN A 174 -18.37 6.35 41.87
CA ASN A 174 -17.47 5.32 41.37
C ASN A 174 -18.21 4.06 40.95
N ILE A 175 -17.92 3.56 39.75
CA ILE A 175 -18.05 2.13 39.46
C ILE A 175 -16.70 1.63 38.94
N LYS A 176 -15.94 1.05 39.88
CA LYS A 176 -14.90 0.07 39.54
C LYS A 176 -15.61 -1.14 38.93
N CYS A 177 -15.34 -1.45 37.67
CA CYS A 177 -15.68 -2.74 37.10
C CYS A 177 -14.44 -3.34 36.44
N SER A 178 -13.76 -4.17 37.23
CA SER A 178 -12.74 -5.11 36.79
C SER A 178 -13.43 -6.28 36.07
N CYS A 179 -13.47 -6.27 34.73
CA CYS A 179 -13.72 -7.50 33.99
C CYS A 179 -13.18 -7.43 32.56
N GLY A 180 -12.53 -8.51 32.13
CA GLY A 180 -11.59 -8.56 31.02
C GLY A 180 -12.17 -8.27 29.63
N PHE A 181 -11.48 -7.39 28.92
CA PHE A 181 -11.72 -7.08 27.51
C PHE A 181 -11.13 -8.18 26.61
N LYS A 182 -11.94 -9.19 26.28
CA LYS A 182 -11.66 -10.09 25.14
C LYS A 182 -11.78 -9.27 23.85
N ARG A 183 -10.64 -9.07 23.15
CA ARG A 183 -10.61 -8.45 21.81
C ARG A 183 -11.60 -9.17 20.89
N ARG A 184 -12.56 -8.41 20.34
CA ARG A 184 -13.40 -8.85 19.24
C ARG A 184 -12.51 -9.16 18.03
N LYS A 185 -12.73 -10.33 17.43
CA LYS A 185 -12.19 -10.69 16.12
C LYS A 185 -12.79 -9.72 15.09
N SER A 186 -11.98 -8.90 14.44
CA SER A 186 -12.39 -8.18 13.24
C SER A 186 -12.37 -9.16 12.08
N TYR A 187 -13.55 -9.44 11.55
CA TYR A 187 -13.73 -10.10 10.27
C TYR A 187 -13.23 -9.13 9.18
N HIS A 188 -12.18 -9.53 8.45
CA HIS A 188 -11.89 -8.92 7.16
C HIS A 188 -12.49 -9.80 6.09
N HIS A 189 -13.43 -9.20 5.36
CA HIS A 189 -14.07 -9.79 4.20
C HIS A 189 -13.05 -10.05 3.11
N ILE A 190 -13.20 -11.25 2.55
CA ILE A 190 -12.55 -11.76 1.36
C ILE A 190 -13.08 -10.99 0.15
N THR A 191 -12.20 -10.43 -0.67
CA THR A 191 -12.46 -10.28 -2.11
C THR A 191 -11.17 -10.51 -2.90
N ASN A 192 -11.25 -11.53 -3.76
CA ASN A 192 -10.27 -11.93 -4.76
C ASN A 192 -9.98 -10.81 -5.76
N CYS A 193 -8.72 -10.70 -6.19
CA CYS A 193 -8.35 -10.11 -7.48
C CYS A 193 -7.09 -10.81 -8.01
N ASP A 194 -7.29 -11.99 -8.59
CA ASP A 194 -6.53 -12.41 -9.76
C ASP A 194 -6.92 -11.50 -10.94
N GLN A 195 -5.98 -11.33 -11.89
CA GLN A 195 -6.09 -10.62 -13.19
C GLN A 195 -5.73 -9.12 -13.14
N PHE A 196 -4.43 -8.78 -13.20
CA PHE A 196 -3.62 -8.57 -14.41
C PHE A 196 -2.13 -8.46 -14.04
#